data_AF-A0A5B8UCW8-F1
#
_entry.id   AF-A0A5B8UCW8-F1
#
_cell.length_a   1.000
_cell.length_b   1.000
_cell.length_c   1.000
_cell.angle_alpha   90.00
_cell.angle_beta   90.00
_cell.angle_gamma   90.00
#
_symmetry.space_group_name_H-M   'P 1'
#
loop_
_entity.id
_entity.type
_entity.pdbx_description
1 polymer ?
#
loop_
_entity_poly.entity_id
_entity_poly.type
_entity_poly.pdbx_seq_one_letter_code
_entity_poly.pdbx_strand_id
1 'polypeptide(L)'
;MPPPLVTSADPISGKPARSIGSAGPGGAQVADEAGPGRTRAKAGKAPAKPARPSARNGGGARRDQEVLDAATKVFHTRGYADASVQHIADELGILKGSLYHYIDSKEDLLFRLLDEAHDEVDAVLAEVQAVPDLAPLDRLHLYVTRQVDYTSRNLAKMAIYYHDVNQLSEGRLKELLRKRRQHEQFVAGLIEEAQARGEVDASVDSHLATNYLFGSMIWVYRWYKPGGKLKPAQVSTSCADFVINGLTGPR
;
A
#
# COMPACT_ATOMS: atom_id res chain seq x y z
N MET A 1 -8.37 -15.93 -4.66
CA MET A 1 -9.15 -14.89 -3.97
C MET A 1 -8.31 -13.62 -3.95
N PRO A 2 -8.88 -12.42 -4.16
CA PRO A 2 -8.19 -11.19 -3.78
C PRO A 2 -7.90 -11.23 -2.27
N PRO A 3 -6.78 -10.68 -1.80
CA PRO A 3 -6.58 -10.48 -0.37
C PRO A 3 -7.72 -9.60 0.18
N PRO A 4 -8.18 -9.82 1.42
CA PRO A 4 -9.19 -8.97 2.02
C PRO A 4 -8.69 -7.52 1.98
N LEU A 5 -9.51 -6.63 1.44
CA LEU A 5 -9.33 -5.20 1.64
C LEU A 5 -9.23 -4.99 3.16
N VAL A 6 -8.10 -4.46 3.65
CA VAL A 6 -7.99 -4.08 5.05
C VAL A 6 -8.98 -2.94 5.26
N THR A 7 -10.18 -3.30 5.72
CA THR A 7 -11.21 -2.36 6.13
C THR A 7 -10.76 -1.80 7.47
N SER A 8 -10.40 -0.52 7.54
CA SER A 8 -10.33 0.17 8.83
C SER A 8 -11.76 0.43 9.31
N ALA A 9 -12.39 -0.61 9.83
CA ALA A 9 -13.66 -0.48 10.53
C ALA A 9 -13.36 -0.55 12.03
N ASP A 10 -13.30 0.63 12.67
CA ASP A 10 -13.60 0.71 14.10
C ASP A 10 -15.09 0.37 14.29
N PRO A 11 -15.46 -0.49 15.26
CA PRO A 11 -16.82 -1.00 15.35
C PRO A 11 -17.79 0.06 15.91
N ILE A 12 -18.80 0.40 15.12
CA ILE A 12 -19.99 1.13 15.57
C ILE A 12 -20.76 0.24 16.57
N SER A 13 -20.88 0.74 17.80
CA SER A 13 -21.63 0.13 18.89
C SER A 13 -23.11 -0.04 18.56
N GLY A 14 -23.63 -1.26 18.68
CA GLY A 14 -25.07 -1.56 18.58
C GLY A 14 -25.38 -3.02 18.95
N LYS A 15 -25.77 -3.28 20.20
CA LYS A 15 -26.53 -4.48 20.61
C LYS A 15 -28.02 -4.29 20.21
N PRO A 16 -28.87 -5.34 20.06
CA PRO A 16 -28.90 -6.55 20.90
C PRO A 16 -29.36 -7.90 20.30
N ALA A 17 -29.26 -8.94 21.15
CA ALA A 17 -30.20 -10.06 21.40
C ALA A 17 -29.83 -11.52 21.01
N ARG A 18 -29.54 -12.32 22.07
CA ARG A 18 -29.89 -13.73 22.41
C ARG A 18 -29.47 -14.84 21.43
N SER A 19 -28.63 -15.83 21.80
CA SER A 19 -28.77 -16.96 22.76
C SER A 19 -28.35 -18.21 21.93
N ILE A 20 -27.60 -19.25 22.34
CA ILE A 20 -27.79 -20.26 23.39
C ILE A 20 -26.48 -21.11 23.43
N GLY A 21 -26.00 -21.46 24.64
CA GLY A 21 -25.29 -22.72 25.02
C GLY A 21 -24.00 -23.13 24.29
N SER A 22 -23.02 -23.84 24.86
CA SER A 22 -22.85 -24.49 26.16
C SER A 22 -21.43 -25.07 26.21
N ALA A 23 -20.90 -25.24 27.43
CA ALA A 23 -19.89 -26.21 27.85
C ALA A 23 -18.39 -25.93 27.57
N GLY A 24 -17.64 -25.68 28.66
CA GLY A 24 -16.22 -26.07 28.80
C GLY A 24 -16.09 -27.57 29.12
N PRO A 25 -15.06 -28.06 29.85
CA PRO A 25 -13.95 -27.34 30.51
C PRO A 25 -12.57 -28.07 30.41
N GLY A 26 -11.56 -27.53 31.11
CA GLY A 26 -10.33 -28.24 31.54
C GLY A 26 -9.07 -27.54 31.04
N GLY A 27 -8.17 -26.97 31.85
CA GLY A 27 -7.85 -27.20 33.25
C GLY A 27 -6.41 -27.72 33.33
N ALA A 28 -5.48 -26.89 33.84
CA ALA A 28 -4.30 -27.30 34.64
C ALA A 28 -3.37 -26.09 34.86
N GLN A 29 -3.42 -25.56 36.07
CA GLN A 29 -2.27 -24.92 36.74
C GLN A 29 -1.36 -26.04 37.27
N VAL A 30 -0.03 -25.87 37.25
CA VAL A 30 0.82 -26.18 38.42
C VAL A 30 2.02 -25.22 38.40
N ALA A 31 2.29 -24.65 39.58
CA ALA A 31 3.45 -23.84 39.92
C ALA A 31 4.67 -24.71 40.27
N ASP A 32 5.88 -24.12 40.29
CA ASP A 32 6.61 -23.82 41.54
C ASP A 32 8.14 -23.85 41.38
N GLU A 33 8.76 -23.06 42.26
CA GLU A 33 10.12 -23.11 42.81
C GLU A 33 11.27 -22.29 42.21
N ALA A 34 12.03 -21.73 43.17
CA ALA A 34 12.89 -20.57 43.08
C ALA A 34 14.33 -20.88 43.48
N GLY A 35 15.29 -20.50 42.61
CA GLY A 35 16.66 -20.04 42.90
C GLY A 35 17.67 -20.99 43.59
N PRO A 36 18.95 -20.58 43.78
CA PRO A 36 19.65 -19.39 43.27
C PRO A 36 21.00 -19.70 42.58
N GLY A 37 21.49 -18.80 41.73
CA GLY A 37 22.82 -18.93 41.10
C GLY A 37 23.34 -17.62 40.55
N ARG A 38 23.94 -16.79 41.42
CA ARG A 38 24.69 -15.59 41.03
C ARG A 38 25.99 -16.00 40.33
N THR A 39 26.14 -15.65 39.06
CA THR A 39 27.45 -15.39 38.45
C THR A 39 27.36 -14.15 37.58
N ARG A 40 28.10 -13.12 37.97
CA ARG A 40 28.16 -11.80 37.35
C ARG A 40 29.08 -11.90 36.11
N ALA A 41 28.51 -12.17 34.94
CA ALA A 41 29.22 -12.09 33.67
C ALA A 41 29.21 -10.64 33.15
N LYS A 42 30.40 -10.16 32.76
CA LYS A 42 30.65 -8.81 32.24
C LYS A 42 29.84 -8.57 30.96
N ALA A 43 29.12 -7.44 30.92
CA ALA A 43 28.45 -6.93 29.73
C ALA A 43 29.49 -6.66 28.62
N GLY A 44 29.52 -7.54 27.62
CA GLY A 44 30.21 -7.30 26.36
C GLY A 44 29.47 -6.22 25.57
N LYS A 45 30.15 -5.11 25.31
CA LYS A 45 29.67 -4.00 24.49
C LYS A 45 29.39 -4.52 23.08
N ALA A 46 28.12 -4.54 22.66
CA ALA A 46 27.75 -4.85 21.29
C ALA A 46 28.46 -3.88 20.32
N PRO A 47 28.99 -4.34 19.17
CA PRO A 47 29.60 -3.43 18.20
C PRO A 47 28.51 -2.50 17.65
N ALA A 48 28.77 -1.21 17.74
CA ALA A 48 27.92 -0.18 17.15
C ALA A 48 27.85 -0.40 15.63
N LYS A 49 26.62 -0.38 15.07
CA LYS A 49 26.40 -0.40 13.62
C LYS A 49 27.20 0.75 12.98
N PRO A 50 27.95 0.52 11.89
CA PRO A 50 28.58 1.63 11.19
C PRO A 50 27.50 2.55 10.62
N ALA A 51 27.66 3.85 10.89
CA ALA A 51 26.77 4.89 10.38
C ALA A 51 26.75 4.84 8.84
N ARG A 52 25.54 4.97 8.26
CA ARG A 52 25.34 5.05 6.81
C ARG A 52 26.25 6.14 6.21
N PRO A 53 26.90 5.91 5.07
CA PRO A 53 27.62 6.97 4.39
C PRO A 53 26.62 8.06 4.02
N SER A 54 26.80 9.25 4.59
CA SER A 54 26.12 10.46 4.12
C SER A 54 26.38 10.61 2.62
N ALA A 55 25.29 10.78 1.87
CA ALA A 55 25.26 10.89 0.41
C ALA A 55 26.31 11.90 -0.08
N ARG A 56 27.43 11.39 -0.62
CA ARG A 56 28.32 12.17 -1.50
C ARG A 56 27.91 11.89 -2.94
N ASN A 57 27.29 12.89 -3.56
CA ASN A 57 27.14 13.15 -4.99
C ASN A 57 26.74 11.99 -5.91
N GLY A 58 25.46 11.95 -6.30
CA GLY A 58 24.92 11.43 -7.56
C GLY A 58 24.98 9.91 -7.82
N GLY A 59 26.09 9.24 -7.50
CA GLY A 59 26.29 7.81 -7.73
C GLY A 59 25.54 6.91 -6.72
N GLY A 60 25.39 7.37 -5.47
CA GLY A 60 24.67 6.63 -4.43
C GLY A 60 23.18 6.49 -4.73
N ALA A 61 22.51 7.60 -5.06
CA ALA A 61 21.08 7.61 -5.38
C ALA A 61 20.76 6.77 -6.64
N ARG A 62 21.61 6.84 -7.66
CA ARG A 62 21.47 5.99 -8.85
C ARG A 62 21.56 4.51 -8.49
N ARG A 63 22.51 4.15 -7.62
CA ARG A 63 22.71 2.76 -7.21
C ARG A 63 21.58 2.24 -6.31
N ASP A 64 21.03 3.10 -5.45
CA ASP A 64 19.85 2.79 -4.66
C ASP A 64 18.64 2.50 -5.55
N GLN A 65 18.44 3.27 -6.62
CA GLN A 65 17.36 3.01 -7.58
C GLN A 65 17.58 1.68 -8.33
N GLU A 66 18.80 1.40 -8.80
CA GLU A 66 19.13 0.13 -9.44
C GLU A 66 18.79 -1.07 -8.53
N VAL A 67 19.04 -0.94 -7.22
CA VAL A 67 18.68 -1.97 -6.23
C VAL A 67 17.16 -2.14 -6.11
N LEU A 68 16.39 -1.05 -6.09
CA LEU A 68 14.92 -1.11 -6.06
C LEU A 68 14.34 -1.70 -7.36
N ASP A 69 14.90 -1.36 -8.51
CA ASP A 69 14.47 -1.90 -9.81
C ASP A 69 14.71 -3.42 -9.89
N ALA A 70 15.89 -3.86 -9.45
CA ALA A 70 16.22 -5.29 -9.37
C ALA A 70 15.29 -6.01 -8.39
N ALA A 71 15.02 -5.42 -7.22
CA ALA A 71 14.07 -5.97 -6.26
C ALA A 71 12.66 -6.09 -6.83
N THR A 72 12.19 -5.06 -7.53
CA THR A 72 10.89 -5.04 -8.21
C THR A 72 10.80 -6.19 -9.19
N LYS A 73 11.82 -6.39 -10.03
CA LYS A 73 11.83 -7.50 -10.99
C LYS A 73 11.81 -8.87 -10.30
N VAL A 74 12.63 -9.06 -9.27
CA VAL A 74 12.70 -10.33 -8.53
C VAL A 74 11.39 -10.62 -7.79
N PHE A 75 10.84 -9.65 -7.06
CA PHE A 75 9.59 -9.81 -6.32
C PHE A 75 8.40 -10.03 -7.25
N HIS A 76 8.30 -9.28 -8.36
CA HIS A 76 7.23 -9.46 -9.32
C HIS A 76 7.26 -10.83 -10.01
N THR A 77 8.45 -11.36 -10.31
CA THR A 77 8.59 -12.63 -11.05
C THR A 77 8.50 -13.87 -10.16
N ARG A 78 8.96 -13.79 -8.90
CA ARG A 78 9.03 -14.93 -7.98
C ARG A 78 8.00 -14.87 -6.86
N GLY A 79 7.40 -13.71 -6.60
CA GLY A 79 6.68 -13.43 -5.37
C GLY A 79 7.66 -13.10 -4.22
N TYR A 80 7.24 -12.22 -3.30
CA TYR A 80 8.09 -11.80 -2.19
C TYR A 80 8.53 -12.96 -1.28
N ALA A 81 7.63 -13.91 -1.00
CA ALA A 81 7.91 -15.03 -0.11
C ALA A 81 9.09 -15.89 -0.61
N ASP A 82 9.07 -16.26 -1.88
CA ASP A 82 10.07 -17.13 -2.51
C ASP A 82 11.32 -16.37 -2.98
N ALA A 83 11.27 -15.04 -3.02
CA ALA A 83 12.43 -14.21 -3.30
C ALA A 83 13.46 -14.23 -2.15
N SER A 84 14.74 -14.08 -2.51
CA SER A 84 15.85 -14.01 -1.56
C SER A 84 16.77 -12.84 -1.88
N VAL A 85 17.53 -12.38 -0.88
CA VAL A 85 18.57 -11.35 -1.08
C VAL A 85 19.62 -11.82 -2.10
N GLN A 86 19.87 -13.12 -2.21
CA GLN A 86 20.78 -13.67 -3.21
C GLN A 86 20.21 -13.46 -4.63
N HIS A 87 18.92 -13.74 -4.86
CA HIS A 87 18.29 -13.52 -6.17
C HIS A 87 18.40 -12.06 -6.63
N ILE A 88 18.29 -11.10 -5.70
CA ILE A 88 18.43 -9.66 -5.99
C ILE A 88 19.89 -9.30 -6.32
N ALA A 89 20.85 -9.87 -5.57
CA ALA A 89 22.27 -9.67 -5.85
C ALA A 89 22.68 -10.24 -7.22
N ASP A 90 22.14 -11.41 -7.58
CA ASP A 90 22.35 -12.05 -8.88
C ASP A 90 21.77 -11.20 -10.02
N GLU A 91 20.57 -10.65 -9.85
CA GLU A 91 19.94 -9.74 -10.82
C GLU A 91 20.77 -8.47 -11.05
N LEU A 92 21.44 -7.96 -10.02
CA LEU A 92 22.34 -6.80 -10.09
C LEU A 92 23.75 -7.14 -10.57
N GLY A 93 24.10 -8.42 -10.70
CA GLY A 93 25.47 -8.86 -11.00
C GLY A 93 26.49 -8.51 -9.91
N ILE A 94 26.07 -8.49 -8.64
CA ILE A 94 26.97 -8.19 -7.50
C ILE A 94 26.99 -9.31 -6.47
N LEU A 95 27.97 -9.26 -5.58
CA LEU A 95 28.02 -10.16 -4.43
C LEU A 95 26.94 -9.80 -3.41
N LYS A 96 26.34 -10.82 -2.80
CA LYS A 96 25.35 -10.65 -1.71
C LYS A 96 25.85 -9.77 -0.57
N GLY A 97 27.12 -9.91 -0.19
CA GLY A 97 27.76 -9.05 0.82
C GLY A 97 27.74 -7.57 0.43
N SER A 98 27.94 -7.27 -0.86
CA SER A 98 27.89 -5.90 -1.38
C SER A 98 26.47 -5.31 -1.36
N LEU A 99 25.45 -6.13 -1.58
CA LEU A 99 24.05 -5.69 -1.53
C LEU A 99 23.63 -5.20 -0.13
N TYR A 100 24.17 -5.80 0.94
CA TYR A 100 23.91 -5.35 2.32
C TYR A 100 24.47 -3.96 2.65
N HIS A 101 25.29 -3.36 1.78
CA HIS A 101 25.63 -1.94 1.93
C HIS A 101 24.47 -1.00 1.57
N TYR A 102 23.48 -1.49 0.81
CA TYR A 102 22.34 -0.71 0.31
C TYR A 102 21.03 -1.04 1.01
N ILE A 103 20.92 -2.23 1.64
CA ILE A 103 19.68 -2.69 2.27
C ILE A 103 19.95 -3.24 3.67
N ASP A 104 19.03 -2.98 4.60
CA ASP A 104 19.09 -3.56 5.94
C ASP A 104 18.53 -5.01 5.97
N SER A 105 17.49 -5.29 5.17
CA SER A 105 16.87 -6.61 5.07
C SER A 105 16.04 -6.76 3.79
N LYS A 106 15.53 -7.97 3.51
CA LYS A 106 14.55 -8.20 2.42
C LYS A 106 13.26 -7.41 2.64
N GLU A 107 12.79 -7.36 3.88
CA GLU A 107 11.60 -6.60 4.28
C GLU A 107 11.82 -5.09 4.17
N ASP A 108 13.01 -4.60 4.50
CA ASP A 108 13.41 -3.20 4.28
C ASP A 108 13.27 -2.79 2.81
N LEU A 109 13.70 -3.67 1.91
CA LEU A 109 13.58 -3.42 0.48
C LEU A 109 12.13 -3.46 -0.01
N LEU A 110 11.31 -4.39 0.51
CA LEU A 110 9.87 -4.39 0.24
C LEU A 110 9.22 -3.10 0.73
N PHE A 111 9.48 -2.71 1.98
CA PHE A 111 8.91 -1.49 2.56
C PHE A 111 9.26 -0.26 1.72
N ARG A 112 10.54 -0.08 1.36
CA ARG A 112 10.98 1.03 0.51
C ARG A 112 10.28 1.06 -0.85
N LEU A 113 10.09 -0.10 -1.49
CA LEU A 113 9.37 -0.21 -2.76
C LEU A 113 7.90 0.19 -2.60
N LEU A 114 7.24 -0.27 -1.54
CA LEU A 114 5.84 0.05 -1.28
C LEU A 114 5.63 1.51 -0.84
N ASP A 115 6.59 2.08 -0.12
CA ASP A 115 6.58 3.48 0.29
C ASP A 115 6.83 4.40 -0.91
N GLU A 116 7.78 4.07 -1.80
CA GLU A 116 7.99 4.80 -3.06
C GLU A 116 6.75 4.77 -3.96
N ALA A 117 6.09 3.62 -4.08
CA ALA A 117 4.80 3.49 -4.77
C ALA A 117 3.74 4.43 -4.18
N HIS A 118 3.73 4.58 -2.85
CA HIS A 118 2.84 5.48 -2.16
C HIS A 118 3.19 6.95 -2.38
N ASP A 119 4.47 7.32 -2.29
CA ASP A 119 4.95 8.69 -2.52
C ASP A 119 4.62 9.17 -3.94
N GLU A 120 4.76 8.29 -4.94
CA GLU A 120 4.37 8.58 -6.32
C GLU A 120 2.85 8.81 -6.46
N VAL A 121 2.04 8.10 -5.68
CA VAL A 121 0.58 8.28 -5.61
C VAL A 121 0.20 9.52 -4.81
N ASP A 122 0.91 9.84 -3.73
CA ASP A 122 0.75 11.08 -2.95
C ASP A 122 1.04 12.30 -3.85
N ALA A 123 2.02 12.20 -4.77
CA ALA A 123 2.30 13.23 -5.76
C ALA A 123 1.12 13.48 -6.71
N VAL A 124 0.42 12.43 -7.14
CA VAL A 124 -0.82 12.55 -7.93
C VAL A 124 -1.89 13.34 -7.16
N LEU A 125 -2.07 13.04 -5.87
CA LEU A 125 -3.02 13.76 -5.03
C LEU A 125 -2.65 15.24 -4.93
N ALA A 126 -1.38 15.56 -4.69
CA ALA A 126 -0.89 16.93 -4.60
C ALA A 126 -1.10 17.71 -5.91
N GLU A 127 -0.81 17.09 -7.06
CA GLU A 127 -1.06 17.69 -8.38
C GLU A 127 -2.54 18.01 -8.60
N VAL A 128 -3.43 17.08 -8.26
CA VAL A 128 -4.88 17.27 -8.39
C VAL A 128 -5.38 18.37 -7.47
N GLN A 129 -4.89 18.45 -6.24
CA GLN A 129 -5.25 19.50 -5.28
C GLN A 129 -4.77 20.88 -5.75
N ALA A 130 -3.61 20.96 -6.38
CA ALA A 130 -3.02 22.20 -6.86
C ALA A 130 -3.78 22.83 -8.05
N VAL A 131 -4.64 22.09 -8.75
CA VAL A 131 -5.45 22.67 -9.84
C VAL A 131 -6.54 23.58 -9.25
N PRO A 132 -6.53 24.89 -9.59
CA PRO A 132 -7.53 25.82 -9.07
C PRO A 132 -8.90 25.61 -9.73
N ASP A 133 -9.96 26.02 -9.03
CA ASP A 133 -11.31 26.24 -9.57
C ASP A 133 -12.01 25.05 -10.27
N LEU A 134 -11.56 23.81 -10.02
CA LEU A 134 -12.29 22.62 -10.47
C LEU A 134 -13.51 22.32 -9.60
N ALA A 135 -14.64 21.99 -10.23
CA ALA A 135 -15.79 21.42 -9.55
C ALA A 135 -15.45 20.04 -8.94
N PRO A 136 -16.15 19.59 -7.88
CA PRO A 136 -15.82 18.36 -7.17
C PRO A 136 -15.78 17.12 -8.10
N LEU A 137 -16.76 16.99 -9.00
CA LEU A 137 -16.80 15.88 -9.95
C LEU A 137 -15.69 15.94 -11.00
N ASP A 138 -15.32 17.13 -11.48
CA ASP A 138 -14.18 17.30 -12.40
C ASP A 138 -12.85 16.98 -11.71
N ARG A 139 -12.72 17.37 -10.45
CA ARG A 139 -11.54 17.04 -9.62
C ARG A 139 -11.45 15.55 -9.34
N LEU A 140 -12.59 14.90 -9.07
CA LEU A 140 -12.66 13.46 -8.87
C LEU A 140 -12.31 12.71 -10.17
N HIS A 141 -12.83 13.17 -11.31
CA HIS A 141 -12.49 12.63 -12.63
C HIS A 141 -11.00 12.71 -12.89
N LEU A 142 -10.39 13.88 -12.65
CA LEU A 142 -8.96 14.08 -12.80
C LEU A 142 -8.15 13.15 -11.88
N TYR A 143 -8.55 13.03 -10.62
CA TYR A 143 -7.92 12.11 -9.67
C TYR A 143 -7.94 10.67 -10.17
N VAL A 144 -9.11 10.14 -10.54
CA VAL A 144 -9.26 8.78 -11.06
C VAL A 144 -8.45 8.58 -12.33
N THR A 145 -8.48 9.56 -13.25
CA THR A 145 -7.71 9.51 -14.49
C THR A 145 -6.21 9.39 -14.22
N ARG A 146 -5.66 10.20 -13.31
CA ARG A 146 -4.24 10.17 -12.97
C ARG A 146 -3.85 8.88 -12.24
N GLN A 147 -4.67 8.45 -11.29
CA GLN A 147 -4.43 7.22 -10.52
C GLN A 147 -4.43 5.98 -11.42
N VAL A 148 -5.39 5.88 -12.35
CA VAL A 148 -5.47 4.73 -13.27
C VAL A 148 -4.36 4.77 -14.32
N ASP A 149 -3.96 5.95 -14.81
CA ASP A 149 -2.81 6.07 -15.72
C ASP A 149 -1.50 5.65 -15.03
N TYR A 150 -1.28 6.09 -13.78
CA TYR A 150 -0.15 5.66 -12.97
C TYR A 150 -0.13 4.14 -12.77
N THR A 151 -1.25 3.54 -12.35
CA THR A 151 -1.37 2.08 -12.18
C THR A 151 -1.08 1.35 -13.48
N SER A 152 -1.62 1.82 -14.61
CA SER A 152 -1.45 1.21 -15.93
C SER A 152 0.00 1.22 -16.42
N ARG A 153 0.82 2.18 -15.95
CA ARG A 153 2.25 2.29 -16.28
C ARG A 153 3.16 1.56 -15.30
N ASN A 154 2.68 1.27 -14.08
CA ASN A 154 3.47 0.72 -12.98
C ASN A 154 2.98 -0.66 -12.50
N LEU A 155 2.42 -1.48 -13.40
CA LEU A 155 1.74 -2.73 -13.06
C LEU A 155 2.53 -3.69 -12.17
N ALA A 156 3.85 -3.84 -12.41
CA ALA A 156 4.68 -4.73 -11.60
C ALA A 156 4.80 -4.23 -10.15
N LYS A 157 5.05 -2.93 -9.98
CA LYS A 157 5.11 -2.26 -8.67
C LYS A 157 3.76 -2.40 -7.94
N MET A 158 2.66 -2.16 -8.65
CA MET A 158 1.30 -2.28 -8.11
C MET A 158 0.93 -3.73 -7.75
N ALA A 159 1.33 -4.71 -8.56
CA ALA A 159 1.09 -6.11 -8.27
C ALA A 159 1.80 -6.55 -6.97
N ILE A 160 3.06 -6.11 -6.77
CA ILE A 160 3.79 -6.36 -5.51
C ILE A 160 3.06 -5.67 -4.35
N TYR A 161 2.66 -4.41 -4.51
CA TYR A 161 1.92 -3.68 -3.49
C TYR A 161 0.68 -4.45 -3.03
N TYR A 162 -0.21 -4.84 -3.95
CA TYR A 162 -1.47 -5.47 -3.55
C TYR A 162 -1.31 -6.92 -3.09
N HIS A 163 -0.29 -7.65 -3.53
CA HIS A 163 -0.08 -9.04 -3.11
C HIS A 163 0.74 -9.17 -1.82
N ASP A 164 1.77 -8.35 -1.67
CA ASP A 164 2.84 -8.58 -0.68
C ASP A 164 2.83 -7.57 0.47
N VAL A 165 1.96 -6.56 0.50
CA VAL A 165 1.88 -5.58 1.60
C VAL A 165 1.65 -6.23 2.98
N ASN A 166 0.94 -7.36 3.03
CA ASN A 166 0.71 -8.12 4.27
C ASN A 166 1.94 -8.88 4.78
N GLN A 167 3.05 -8.85 4.04
CA GLN A 167 4.33 -9.43 4.44
C GLN A 167 5.19 -8.45 5.28
N LEU A 168 4.76 -7.19 5.37
CA LEU A 168 5.39 -6.20 6.24
C LEU A 168 5.06 -6.49 7.71
N SER A 169 5.99 -6.12 8.58
CA SER A 169 5.73 -5.99 10.01
C SER A 169 4.57 -5.01 10.28
N GLU A 170 3.86 -5.23 11.39
CA GLU A 170 2.68 -4.44 11.77
C GLU A 170 2.95 -2.93 11.78
N GLY A 171 4.10 -2.50 12.31
CA GLY A 171 4.48 -1.09 12.36
C GLY A 171 4.59 -0.45 10.97
N ARG A 172 5.24 -1.15 10.03
CA ARG A 172 5.42 -0.69 8.64
C ARG A 172 4.11 -0.72 7.85
N LEU A 173 3.30 -1.74 8.05
CA LEU A 173 1.96 -1.82 7.47
C LEU A 173 1.10 -0.64 7.94
N LYS A 174 1.13 -0.33 9.25
CA LYS A 174 0.37 0.80 9.82
C LYS A 174 0.81 2.14 9.25
N GLU A 175 2.10 2.31 8.96
CA GLU A 175 2.65 3.51 8.32
C GLU A 175 2.10 3.71 6.90
N LEU A 176 2.12 2.67 6.06
CA LEU A 176 1.56 2.73 4.70
C LEU A 176 0.03 2.97 4.72
N LEU A 177 -0.70 2.27 5.60
CA LEU A 177 -2.15 2.44 5.72
C LEU A 177 -2.55 3.86 6.17
N ARG A 178 -1.66 4.59 6.86
CA ARG A 178 -1.91 6.00 7.21
C ARG A 178 -1.94 6.89 5.97
N LYS A 179 -1.06 6.66 4.99
CA LYS A 179 -1.05 7.40 3.71
C LYS A 179 -2.31 7.12 2.91
N ARG A 180 -2.72 5.85 2.82
CA ARG A 180 -3.97 5.44 2.15
C ARG A 180 -5.21 6.17 2.69
N ARG A 181 -5.33 6.36 4.00
CA ARG A 181 -6.48 7.07 4.59
C ARG A 181 -6.64 8.51 4.09
N GLN A 182 -5.55 9.19 3.73
CA GLN A 182 -5.61 10.56 3.20
C GLN A 182 -6.30 10.60 1.83
N HIS A 183 -6.02 9.60 0.98
CA HIS A 183 -6.68 9.45 -0.31
C HIS A 183 -8.17 9.13 -0.18
N GLU A 184 -8.52 8.24 0.74
CA GLU A 184 -9.92 7.88 1.02
C GLU A 184 -10.72 9.09 1.51
N GLN A 185 -10.15 9.87 2.44
CA GLN A 185 -10.77 11.10 2.94
C GLN A 185 -10.94 12.16 1.84
N PHE A 186 -9.93 12.32 0.98
CA PHE A 186 -10.01 13.26 -0.14
C PHE A 186 -11.15 12.90 -1.10
N VAL A 187 -11.23 11.63 -1.52
CA VAL A 187 -12.29 11.17 -2.43
C VAL A 187 -13.68 11.29 -1.79
N ALA A 188 -13.83 10.87 -0.53
CA ALA A 188 -15.11 10.98 0.18
C ALA A 188 -15.56 12.45 0.29
N GLY A 189 -14.64 13.36 0.59
CA GLY A 189 -14.90 14.81 0.64
C GLY A 189 -15.38 15.37 -0.70
N LEU A 190 -14.79 14.95 -1.83
CA LEU A 190 -15.26 15.38 -3.16
C LEU A 190 -16.69 14.90 -3.46
N ILE A 191 -17.04 13.69 -3.03
CA ILE A 191 -18.40 13.16 -3.18
C ILE A 191 -19.37 13.96 -2.33
N GLU A 192 -19.03 14.26 -1.07
CA GLU A 192 -19.84 15.06 -0.16
C GLU A 192 -20.03 16.50 -0.65
N GLU A 193 -18.98 17.12 -1.21
CA GLU A 193 -19.08 18.43 -1.85
C GLU A 193 -20.00 18.40 -3.09
N ALA A 194 -19.93 17.36 -3.91
CA ALA A 194 -20.83 17.18 -5.05
C ALA A 194 -22.29 16.99 -4.59
N GLN A 195 -22.52 16.26 -3.50
CA GLN A 195 -23.85 16.11 -2.88
C GLN A 195 -24.40 17.43 -2.38
N ALA A 196 -23.58 18.25 -1.71
CA ALA A 196 -23.98 19.57 -1.25
C ALA A 196 -24.37 20.52 -2.40
N ARG A 197 -23.85 20.27 -3.61
CA ARG A 197 -24.20 21.00 -4.85
C ARG A 197 -25.38 20.39 -5.61
N GLY A 198 -25.91 19.26 -5.15
CA GLY A 198 -26.97 18.51 -5.85
C GLY A 198 -26.49 17.82 -7.13
N GLU A 199 -25.17 17.67 -7.32
CA GLU A 199 -24.57 16.98 -8.46
C GLU A 199 -24.57 15.45 -8.26
N VAL A 200 -24.58 14.99 -7.00
CA VAL A 200 -24.69 13.58 -6.60
C VAL A 200 -25.87 13.44 -5.64
N ASP A 201 -26.63 12.34 -5.75
CA ASP A 201 -27.77 12.08 -4.87
C ASP A 201 -27.31 11.91 -3.40
N ALA A 202 -28.00 12.59 -2.48
CA ALA A 202 -27.69 12.55 -1.05
C ALA A 202 -27.90 11.18 -0.39
N SER A 203 -28.61 10.25 -1.04
CA SER A 203 -28.79 8.87 -0.59
C SER A 203 -27.58 7.97 -0.85
N VAL A 204 -26.63 8.41 -1.69
CA VAL A 204 -25.37 7.69 -1.93
C VAL A 204 -24.48 7.81 -0.69
N ASP A 205 -24.14 6.69 -0.06
CA ASP A 205 -23.16 6.67 1.03
C ASP A 205 -21.76 6.99 0.48
N SER A 206 -21.17 8.12 0.88
CA SER A 206 -19.89 8.63 0.38
C SER A 206 -18.73 7.67 0.66
N HIS A 207 -18.73 7.00 1.80
CA HIS A 207 -17.70 6.04 2.20
C HIS A 207 -17.81 4.73 1.41
N LEU A 208 -19.02 4.22 1.20
CA LEU A 208 -19.27 3.04 0.38
C LEU A 208 -18.87 3.30 -1.08
N ALA A 209 -19.27 4.44 -1.63
CA ALA A 209 -18.90 4.87 -2.98
C ALA A 209 -17.37 4.99 -3.12
N THR A 210 -16.71 5.60 -2.14
CA THR A 210 -15.24 5.70 -2.08
C THR A 210 -14.58 4.32 -2.09
N ASN A 211 -15.03 3.40 -1.23
CA ASN A 211 -14.49 2.04 -1.17
C ASN A 211 -14.66 1.28 -2.49
N TYR A 212 -15.83 1.40 -3.13
CA TYR A 212 -16.09 0.80 -4.43
C TYR A 212 -15.18 1.39 -5.52
N LEU A 213 -15.03 2.71 -5.54
CA LEU A 213 -14.16 3.45 -6.45
C LEU A 213 -12.71 2.96 -6.34
N PHE A 214 -12.15 2.87 -5.12
CA PHE A 214 -10.79 2.33 -4.92
C PHE A 214 -10.68 0.88 -5.39
N GLY A 215 -11.65 0.02 -5.05
CA GLY A 215 -11.66 -1.37 -5.52
C GLY A 215 -11.62 -1.47 -7.06
N SER A 216 -12.39 -0.63 -7.75
CA SER A 216 -12.46 -0.61 -9.21
C SER A 216 -11.15 -0.16 -9.87
N MET A 217 -10.49 0.87 -9.32
CA MET A 217 -9.20 1.36 -9.81
C MET A 217 -8.07 0.37 -9.57
N ILE A 218 -8.05 -0.24 -8.38
CA ILE A 218 -7.05 -1.26 -8.01
C ILE A 218 -7.11 -2.41 -9.02
N TRP A 219 -8.30 -2.91 -9.37
CA TRP A 219 -8.43 -4.10 -10.21
C TRP A 219 -7.74 -3.98 -11.59
N VAL A 220 -7.49 -2.76 -12.08
CA VAL A 220 -6.74 -2.47 -13.31
C VAL A 220 -5.40 -3.20 -13.37
N TYR A 221 -4.66 -3.29 -12.26
CA TYR A 221 -3.33 -3.93 -12.28
C TYR A 221 -3.39 -5.40 -12.74
N ARG A 222 -4.55 -6.04 -12.57
CA ARG A 222 -4.72 -7.47 -12.77
C ARG A 222 -5.15 -7.83 -14.18
N TRP A 223 -5.96 -7.00 -14.83
CA TRP A 223 -6.51 -7.31 -16.16
C TRP A 223 -5.88 -6.51 -17.29
N TYR A 224 -5.33 -5.32 -17.02
CA TYR A 224 -4.73 -4.48 -18.04
C TYR A 224 -3.42 -5.10 -18.56
N LYS A 225 -3.22 -5.07 -19.88
CA LYS A 225 -2.05 -5.64 -20.56
C LYS A 225 -1.34 -4.56 -21.39
N PRO A 226 -0.11 -4.18 -21.03
CA PRO A 226 0.70 -3.30 -21.86
C PRO A 226 0.89 -3.88 -23.26
N GLY A 227 0.84 -3.05 -24.29
CA GLY A 227 0.91 -3.49 -25.70
C GLY A 227 -0.39 -4.07 -26.26
N GLY A 228 -1.46 -4.11 -25.46
CA GLY A 228 -2.80 -4.44 -25.95
C GLY A 228 -3.43 -3.33 -26.81
N LYS A 229 -4.70 -3.52 -27.19
CA LYS A 229 -5.44 -2.55 -28.04
C LYS A 229 -5.72 -1.22 -27.34
N LEU A 230 -5.91 -1.24 -26.02
CA LEU A 230 -6.22 -0.06 -25.22
C LEU A 230 -4.93 0.56 -24.68
N LYS A 231 -4.74 1.86 -24.90
CA LYS A 231 -3.63 2.62 -24.32
C LYS A 231 -3.96 3.08 -22.89
N PRO A 232 -2.95 3.36 -22.03
CA PRO A 232 -3.18 3.80 -20.65
C PRO A 232 -4.16 4.99 -20.55
N ALA A 233 -3.97 6.02 -21.39
CA ALA A 233 -4.83 7.20 -21.42
C ALA A 233 -6.30 6.90 -21.77
N GLN A 234 -6.56 5.89 -22.60
CA GLN A 234 -7.92 5.49 -22.96
C GLN A 234 -8.59 4.75 -21.80
N VAL A 235 -7.83 3.86 -21.14
CA VAL A 235 -8.31 3.11 -19.96
C VAL A 235 -8.61 4.08 -18.82
N SER A 236 -7.70 5.00 -18.52
CA SER A 236 -7.87 5.95 -17.43
C SER A 236 -9.08 6.86 -17.60
N THR A 237 -9.23 7.46 -18.79
CA THR A 237 -10.40 8.31 -19.11
C THR A 237 -11.69 7.51 -19.01
N SER A 238 -11.74 6.30 -19.59
CA SER A 238 -12.95 5.46 -19.55
C SER A 238 -13.33 5.03 -18.13
N CYS A 239 -12.35 4.72 -17.28
CA CYS A 239 -12.58 4.40 -15.87
C CYS A 239 -13.10 5.62 -15.11
N ALA A 240 -12.55 6.81 -15.35
CA ALA A 240 -13.03 8.05 -14.73
C ALA A 240 -14.46 8.38 -15.18
N ASP A 241 -14.76 8.28 -16.47
CA ASP A 241 -16.11 8.48 -17.00
C ASP A 241 -17.11 7.50 -16.38
N PHE A 242 -16.74 6.22 -16.26
CA PHE A 242 -17.58 5.20 -15.63
C PHE A 242 -17.89 5.54 -14.17
N VAL A 243 -16.89 5.99 -13.41
CA VAL A 243 -17.06 6.42 -12.02
C VAL A 243 -18.02 7.61 -11.92
N ILE A 244 -17.80 8.67 -12.72
CA ILE A 244 -18.64 9.87 -12.66
C ILE A 244 -20.08 9.58 -13.08
N ASN A 245 -20.26 8.80 -14.16
CA ASN A 245 -21.59 8.40 -14.61
C ASN A 245 -22.31 7.51 -13.59
N GLY A 246 -21.57 6.65 -12.89
CA GLY A 246 -22.12 5.81 -11.82
C GLY A 246 -22.59 6.61 -10.60
N LEU A 247 -21.90 7.71 -10.26
CA LEU A 247 -22.24 8.58 -9.13
C LEU A 247 -23.40 9.53 -9.44
N THR A 248 -23.47 10.05 -10.67
CA THR A 248 -24.47 11.04 -11.07
C THR A 248 -25.81 10.43 -11.50
N GLY A 249 -25.82 9.13 -11.80
CA GLY A 249 -27.03 8.43 -12.25
C GLY A 249 -27.46 8.86 -13.66
N PRO A 250 -28.62 8.37 -14.14
CA PRO A 250 -29.20 8.84 -15.40
C PRO A 250 -29.61 10.31 -15.27
N ARG A 251 -29.16 11.13 -16.23
CA ARG A 251 -29.59 12.53 -16.39
C ARG A 251 -31.00 12.63 -16.94
#